data_AF-A0ABD2ZQ22-F1
#
_entry.id   AF-A0ABD2ZQ22-F1
#
_cell.length_a   1.000
_cell.length_b   1.000
_cell.length_c   1.000
_cell.angle_alpha   90.00
_cell.angle_beta   90.00
_cell.angle_gamma   90.00
#
_symmetry.space_group_name_H-M   'P 1'
#
loop_
_entity.id
_entity.type
_entity.pdbx_description
1 polymer ?
#
loop_
_entity_poly.entity_id
_entity_poly.type
_entity_poly.pdbx_seq_one_letter_code
_entity_poly.pdbx_strand_id
1 'polypeptide(L)'
;MAVNISSSTVNSPPAEEVDGTATFPLLQSVKIDVSLLINPSSPEGNEELNKLRIALTIYGCYILQAVNHGLENSIFNELYDVTKMFFSLPLEEKKKYYSSRPAGDFESFGNDQFLIGNQTLDGNDRLYLSLYPEDERRLKSWPENPKEFR
;
A
#
# COMPACT_ATOMS: atom_id res chain seq x y z
N MET A 1 38.47 -38.10 21.36
CA MET A 1 37.18 -38.56 20.82
C MET A 1 36.55 -37.37 20.12
N ALA A 2 36.82 -37.23 18.81
CA ALA A 2 36.32 -36.14 17.98
C ALA A 2 35.09 -36.66 17.24
N VAL A 3 33.94 -36.01 17.42
CA VAL A 3 32.72 -36.35 16.70
C VAL A 3 32.60 -35.37 15.53
N ASN A 4 32.88 -35.89 14.33
CA ASN A 4 32.49 -35.29 13.06
C ASN A 4 30.97 -35.28 12.98
N ILE A 5 30.38 -34.11 12.71
CA ILE A 5 28.98 -34.04 12.25
C ILE A 5 29.02 -33.55 10.80
N SER A 6 28.64 -34.48 9.93
CA SER A 6 28.63 -34.40 8.48
C SER A 6 27.73 -33.29 7.97
N SER A 7 28.20 -32.57 6.96
CA SER A 7 27.43 -31.62 6.15
C SER A 7 26.27 -32.33 5.46
N SER A 8 25.05 -32.14 5.95
CA SER A 8 23.83 -32.58 5.25
C SER A 8 23.47 -31.53 4.18
N THR A 9 23.56 -31.96 2.93
CA THR A 9 23.07 -31.26 1.74
C THR A 9 21.60 -30.86 1.93
N VAL A 10 21.33 -29.56 1.94
CA VAL A 10 19.98 -29.02 1.82
C VAL A 10 19.52 -29.30 0.39
N ASN A 11 18.67 -30.32 0.22
CA ASN A 11 17.99 -30.54 -1.05
C ASN A 11 17.06 -29.35 -1.29
N SER A 12 17.32 -28.62 -2.37
CA SER A 12 16.40 -27.58 -2.85
C SER A 12 15.08 -28.24 -3.26
N PRO A 13 13.91 -27.65 -2.94
CA PRO A 13 12.64 -28.15 -3.44
C PRO A 13 12.63 -28.13 -4.98
N PRO A 14 11.94 -29.08 -5.63
CA PRO A 14 11.88 -29.12 -7.08
C PRO A 14 11.19 -27.84 -7.58
N ALA A 15 11.72 -27.29 -8.68
CA ALA A 15 11.10 -26.19 -9.39
C ALA A 15 9.74 -26.66 -9.94
N GLU A 16 8.67 -26.40 -9.19
CA GLU A 16 7.34 -26.33 -9.79
C GLU A 16 7.36 -25.11 -10.71
N GLU A 17 7.43 -25.38 -12.02
CA GLU A 17 7.10 -24.41 -13.05
C GLU A 17 5.67 -23.93 -12.78
N VAL A 18 5.57 -22.73 -12.22
CA VAL A 18 4.30 -22.00 -12.17
C VAL A 18 3.96 -21.66 -13.62
N ASP A 19 3.06 -22.45 -14.20
CA ASP A 19 2.46 -22.19 -15.51
C ASP A 19 1.96 -20.75 -15.54
N GLY A 20 2.65 -19.92 -16.33
CA GLY A 20 2.47 -18.48 -16.45
C GLY A 20 1.20 -18.06 -17.18
N THR A 21 0.12 -18.83 -17.05
CA THR A 21 -1.16 -18.56 -17.72
C THR A 21 -2.36 -18.74 -16.79
N ALA A 22 -2.21 -18.42 -15.50
CA ALA A 22 -3.35 -18.02 -14.69
C ALA A 22 -3.88 -16.67 -15.21
N THR A 23 -4.67 -16.71 -16.30
CA THR A 23 -5.51 -15.60 -16.71
C THR A 23 -6.56 -15.42 -15.63
N PHE A 24 -6.24 -14.57 -14.65
CA PHE A 24 -7.27 -13.99 -13.81
C PHE A 24 -8.28 -13.35 -14.77
N PRO A 25 -9.57 -13.77 -14.77
CA PRO A 25 -10.56 -13.06 -15.56
C PRO A 25 -10.44 -11.59 -15.19
N LEU A 26 -10.22 -10.74 -16.19
CA LEU A 26 -10.12 -9.29 -15.99
C LEU A 26 -11.44 -8.84 -15.38
N LEU A 27 -11.51 -8.82 -14.05
CA LEU A 27 -12.64 -8.26 -13.32
C LEU A 27 -12.67 -6.80 -13.71
N GLN A 28 -13.62 -6.45 -14.58
CA GLN A 28 -13.79 -5.10 -15.04
C GLN A 28 -14.05 -4.22 -13.82
N SER A 29 -13.22 -3.19 -13.65
CA SER A 29 -13.33 -2.27 -12.53
C SER A 29 -14.69 -1.56 -12.54
N VAL A 30 -15.37 -1.56 -11.39
CA VAL A 30 -16.61 -0.81 -11.21
C VAL A 30 -16.25 0.65 -10.97
N LYS A 31 -16.55 1.51 -11.94
CA LYS A 31 -16.33 2.96 -11.82
C LYS A 31 -17.47 3.60 -11.04
N ILE A 32 -17.18 4.33 -9.98
CA ILE A 32 -18.16 5.08 -9.19
C ILE A 32 -17.93 6.58 -9.39
N ASP A 33 -18.93 7.27 -9.94
CA ASP A 33 -18.90 8.72 -10.13
C ASP A 33 -19.23 9.43 -8.81
N VAL A 34 -18.19 9.97 -8.17
CA VAL A 34 -18.32 10.64 -6.88
C VAL A 34 -19.12 11.94 -6.98
N SER A 35 -19.13 12.60 -8.14
CA SER A 35 -19.87 13.85 -8.33
C SER A 35 -21.39 13.64 -8.24
N LEU A 36 -21.88 12.47 -8.66
CA LEU A 36 -23.28 12.10 -8.55
C LEU A 36 -23.69 11.74 -7.11
N LEU A 37 -22.74 11.33 -6.27
CA LEU A 37 -22.99 11.00 -4.86
C LEU A 37 -23.18 12.24 -3.97
N ILE A 38 -22.87 13.44 -4.47
CA ILE A 38 -23.08 14.71 -3.75
C ILE A 38 -24.57 14.97 -3.52
N ASN A 39 -25.44 14.55 -4.45
CA ASN A 39 -26.89 14.67 -4.33
C ASN A 39 -27.60 13.33 -4.57
N PRO A 40 -27.60 12.42 -3.57
CA PRO A 40 -28.16 11.09 -3.71
C PRO A 40 -29.70 11.07 -3.82
N SER A 41 -30.36 12.22 -3.63
CA SER A 41 -31.82 12.35 -3.79
C SER A 41 -32.25 12.54 -5.24
N SER A 42 -31.32 12.86 -6.15
CA SER A 42 -31.59 12.85 -7.59
C SER A 42 -31.76 11.41 -8.11
N PRO A 43 -32.53 11.18 -9.20
CA PRO A 43 -32.62 9.86 -9.81
C PRO A 43 -31.24 9.25 -10.13
N GLU A 44 -30.35 10.06 -10.71
CA GLU A 44 -29.00 9.66 -11.11
C GLU A 44 -28.11 9.38 -9.89
N GLY A 45 -28.17 10.25 -8.86
CA GLY A 45 -27.41 10.05 -7.62
C GLY A 45 -27.87 8.83 -6.84
N ASN A 46 -29.17 8.52 -6.83
CA ASN A 46 -29.70 7.31 -6.22
C ASN A 46 -29.27 6.05 -6.98
N GLU A 47 -29.26 6.09 -8.32
CA GLU A 47 -28.74 5.00 -9.14
C GLU A 47 -27.25 4.73 -8.84
N GLU A 48 -26.43 5.78 -8.82
CA GLU A 48 -24.99 5.67 -8.53
C GLU A 48 -24.74 5.19 -7.09
N LEU A 49 -25.56 5.63 -6.12
CA LEU A 49 -25.51 5.13 -4.74
C LEU A 49 -25.88 3.63 -4.65
N ASN A 50 -26.90 3.19 -5.38
CA ASN A 50 -27.26 1.77 -5.42
C ASN A 50 -26.16 0.93 -6.07
N LYS A 51 -25.53 1.43 -7.13
CA LYS A 51 -24.37 0.82 -7.76
C LYS A 51 -23.18 0.70 -6.80
N LEU A 52 -22.87 1.77 -6.04
CA LEU A 52 -21.87 1.73 -4.97
C LEU A 52 -22.23 0.67 -3.92
N ARG A 53 -23.49 0.62 -3.48
CA ARG A 53 -23.96 -0.37 -2.48
C ARG A 53 -23.76 -1.80 -2.98
N ILE A 54 -24.15 -2.09 -4.21
CA ILE A 54 -24.01 -3.41 -4.83
C ILE A 54 -22.52 -3.76 -4.95
N ALA A 55 -21.69 -2.83 -5.42
CA ALA A 55 -20.26 -3.03 -5.57
C ALA A 55 -19.61 -3.42 -4.24
N LEU A 56 -19.88 -2.66 -3.17
CA LEU A 56 -19.36 -2.93 -1.83
C LEU A 56 -19.89 -4.25 -1.25
N THR A 57 -21.13 -4.62 -1.55
CA THR A 57 -21.75 -5.85 -1.01
C THR A 57 -21.20 -7.11 -1.68
N ILE A 58 -21.02 -7.08 -3.01
CA ILE A 58 -20.62 -8.27 -3.79
C ILE A 58 -19.10 -8.40 -3.86
N TYR A 59 -18.39 -7.31 -4.12
CA TYR A 59 -16.97 -7.32 -4.46
C TYR A 59 -16.08 -6.64 -3.41
N GLY A 60 -16.67 -5.99 -2.40
CA GLY A 60 -15.92 -5.09 -1.51
C GLY A 60 -15.35 -3.89 -2.27
N CYS A 61 -14.20 -3.38 -1.83
CA CYS A 61 -13.51 -2.25 -2.47
C CYS A 61 -12.44 -2.68 -3.50
N TYR A 62 -12.24 -3.99 -3.73
CA TYR A 62 -11.08 -4.49 -4.48
C TYR A 62 -11.07 -4.10 -5.96
N ILE A 63 -12.25 -3.89 -6.55
CA ILE A 63 -12.39 -3.56 -7.98
C ILE A 63 -13.06 -2.20 -8.21
N LEU A 64 -13.22 -1.39 -7.16
CA LEU A 64 -13.91 -0.11 -7.22
C LEU A 64 -12.92 0.99 -7.62
N GLN A 65 -13.27 1.78 -8.63
CA GLN A 65 -12.55 2.97 -9.03
C GLN A 65 -13.42 4.21 -8.87
N ALA A 66 -13.06 5.11 -7.96
CA ALA A 66 -13.71 6.41 -7.87
C ALA A 66 -13.28 7.28 -9.06
N VAL A 67 -14.24 7.89 -9.75
CA VAL A 67 -14.02 8.85 -10.83
C VAL A 67 -14.76 10.14 -10.52
N ASN A 68 -14.38 11.25 -11.18
CA ASN A 68 -14.99 12.57 -10.98
C ASN A 68 -15.01 12.99 -9.49
N HIS A 69 -13.98 12.59 -8.74
CA HIS A 69 -13.81 12.88 -7.31
C HIS A 69 -13.36 14.32 -7.01
N GLY A 70 -13.20 15.17 -8.03
CA GLY A 70 -12.86 16.58 -7.87
C GLY A 70 -11.40 16.87 -7.49
N LEU A 71 -10.53 15.85 -7.47
CA LEU A 71 -9.09 16.04 -7.25
C LEU A 71 -8.41 16.20 -8.61
N GLU A 72 -7.52 17.17 -8.70
CA GLU A 72 -6.77 17.43 -9.91
C GLU A 72 -5.71 16.33 -10.16
N ASN A 73 -5.52 15.95 -11.43
CA ASN A 73 -4.51 14.95 -11.80
C ASN A 73 -3.08 15.38 -11.44
N SER A 74 -2.81 16.69 -11.36
CA SER A 74 -1.49 17.23 -10.99
C SER A 74 -1.07 16.80 -9.59
N ILE A 75 -2.01 16.76 -8.63
CA ILE A 75 -1.76 16.32 -7.24
C ILE A 75 -1.26 14.88 -7.22
N PHE A 76 -1.87 13.99 -8.01
CA PHE A 76 -1.44 12.59 -8.07
C PHE A 76 -0.09 12.43 -8.77
N ASN A 77 0.18 13.21 -9.82
CA ASN A 77 1.47 13.19 -10.50
C ASN A 77 2.59 13.67 -9.56
N GLU A 78 2.37 14.78 -8.86
CA GLU A 78 3.32 15.31 -7.88
C GLU A 78 3.56 14.31 -6.74
N LEU A 79 2.50 13.76 -6.15
CA LEU A 79 2.61 12.73 -5.11
C LEU A 79 3.41 11.51 -5.61
N TYR A 80 3.13 11.05 -6.83
CA TYR A 80 3.83 9.92 -7.44
C TYR A 80 5.32 10.22 -7.64
N ASP A 81 5.65 11.40 -8.19
CA ASP A 81 7.02 11.81 -8.47
C ASP A 81 7.83 11.98 -7.19
N VAL A 82 7.28 12.67 -6.18
CA VAL A 82 7.89 12.85 -4.86
C VAL A 82 8.12 11.52 -4.16
N THR A 83 7.13 10.62 -4.20
CA THR A 83 7.26 9.27 -3.63
C THR A 83 8.37 8.49 -4.34
N LYS A 84 8.40 8.52 -5.67
CA LYS A 84 9.44 7.87 -6.47
C LYS A 84 10.83 8.41 -6.16
N MET A 85 10.97 9.72 -6.01
CA MET A 85 12.22 10.36 -5.62
C MET A 85 12.70 9.87 -4.26
N PHE A 86 11.82 9.82 -3.26
CA PHE A 86 12.14 9.29 -1.93
C PHE A 86 12.60 7.83 -1.98
N PHE A 87 11.85 6.94 -2.65
CA PHE A 87 12.20 5.51 -2.72
C PHE A 87 13.47 5.24 -3.54
N SER A 88 13.85 6.16 -4.44
CA SER A 88 15.11 6.14 -5.19
C SER A 88 16.33 6.57 -4.38
N LEU A 89 16.15 7.13 -3.18
CA LEU A 89 17.26 7.48 -2.30
C LEU A 89 18.04 6.23 -1.84
N PRO A 90 19.33 6.38 -1.50
CA PRO A 90 20.12 5.30 -0.93
C PRO A 90 19.45 4.71 0.32
N LEU A 91 19.63 3.41 0.54
CA LEU A 91 19.03 2.72 1.69
C LEU A 91 19.42 3.38 3.03
N GLU A 92 20.64 3.90 3.16
CA GLU A 92 21.09 4.58 4.39
C GLU A 92 20.30 5.87 4.68
N GLU A 93 19.83 6.58 3.65
CA GLU A 93 18.95 7.74 3.83
C GLU A 93 17.55 7.29 4.26
N LYS A 94 17.02 6.22 3.65
CA LYS A 94 15.72 5.64 4.00
C LYS A 94 15.71 5.02 5.41
N LYS A 95 16.83 4.42 5.83
CA LYS A 95 17.09 3.85 7.18
C LYS A 95 16.94 4.85 8.31
N LYS A 96 17.12 6.15 8.06
CA LYS A 96 16.88 7.20 9.07
C LYS A 96 15.42 7.23 9.54
N TYR A 97 14.51 6.77 8.69
CA TYR A 97 13.07 6.71 8.95
C TYR A 97 12.61 5.31 9.39
N TYR A 98 13.51 4.31 9.47
CA TYR A 98 13.17 3.01 10.04
C TYR A 98 12.90 3.13 11.53
N SER A 99 11.76 2.61 11.96
CA SER A 99 11.36 2.58 13.37
C SER A 99 12.24 1.61 14.17
N SER A 100 13.17 2.17 14.95
CA SER A 100 13.66 1.57 16.20
C SER A 100 12.87 2.10 17.41
N ARG A 101 11.58 2.40 17.22
CA ARG A 101 10.75 3.12 18.22
C ARG A 101 9.73 2.19 18.86
N PRO A 102 9.40 2.44 20.15
CA PRO A 102 8.64 1.51 20.97
C PRO A 102 7.28 1.16 20.36
N ALA A 103 6.78 -0.03 20.70
CA ALA A 103 5.48 -0.54 20.28
C ALA A 103 4.39 0.54 20.46
N GLY A 104 3.77 0.96 19.35
CA GLY A 104 2.73 2.00 19.32
C GLY A 104 3.01 3.19 18.39
N ASP A 105 4.23 3.34 17.88
CA ASP A 105 4.54 4.33 16.83
C ASP A 105 4.27 3.75 15.43
N PHE A 106 3.19 4.21 14.80
CA PHE A 106 2.78 3.77 13.45
C PHE A 106 3.47 4.53 12.32
N GLU A 107 4.06 5.69 12.58
CA GLU A 107 4.76 6.48 11.56
C GLU A 107 6.19 5.97 11.38
N SER A 108 6.42 5.20 10.32
CA SER A 108 7.73 4.62 10.08
C SER A 108 7.94 4.11 8.66
N PHE A 109 9.21 3.98 8.29
CA PHE A 109 9.63 3.24 7.11
C PHE A 109 9.97 1.80 7.47
N GLY A 110 9.52 0.82 6.70
CA GLY A 110 9.92 -0.58 6.89
C GLY A 110 8.97 -1.60 6.28
N ASN A 111 9.36 -2.86 6.44
CA ASN A 111 8.52 -4.02 6.16
C ASN A 111 7.66 -4.34 7.40
N ASP A 112 6.53 -5.02 7.22
CA ASP A 112 5.65 -5.40 8.33
C ASP A 112 6.45 -6.22 9.37
N GLN A 113 6.53 -5.72 10.62
CA GLN A 113 7.22 -6.43 11.70
C GLN A 113 6.46 -7.69 12.11
N PHE A 114 7.22 -8.74 12.47
CA PHE A 114 6.69 -10.01 12.95
C PHE A 114 5.77 -9.82 14.16
N LEU A 115 4.46 -9.89 13.95
CA LEU A 115 3.51 -10.01 15.05
C LEU A 115 3.38 -11.48 15.52
N ILE A 116 3.64 -12.45 14.62
CA ILE A 116 3.58 -13.89 14.90
C ILE A 116 4.69 -14.60 14.11
N GLY A 117 5.38 -15.57 14.73
CA GLY A 117 6.67 -16.13 14.29
C GLY A 117 6.72 -16.92 12.96
N ASN A 118 5.75 -16.80 12.05
CA ASN A 118 5.82 -17.45 10.73
C ASN A 118 5.29 -16.62 9.53
N GLN A 119 5.08 -15.31 9.68
CA GLN A 119 4.51 -14.51 8.59
C GLN A 119 5.49 -14.42 7.41
N THR A 120 5.01 -14.70 6.20
CA THR A 120 5.75 -14.45 4.95
C THR A 120 5.89 -12.94 4.76
N LEU A 121 7.13 -12.46 4.58
CA LEU A 121 7.40 -11.06 4.23
C LEU A 121 6.87 -10.80 2.82
N ASP A 122 6.09 -9.73 2.65
CA ASP A 122 5.50 -9.37 1.37
C ASP A 122 6.50 -8.70 0.39
N GLY A 123 7.74 -8.50 0.86
CA GLY A 123 8.83 -7.93 0.06
C GLY A 123 8.70 -6.43 -0.20
N ASN A 124 7.75 -5.74 0.46
CA ASN A 124 7.45 -4.33 0.18
C ASN A 124 8.03 -3.39 1.24
N ASP A 125 8.85 -2.45 0.81
CA ASP A 125 9.23 -1.32 1.66
C ASP A 125 8.08 -0.30 1.71
N ARG A 126 7.62 0.06 2.90
CA ARG A 126 6.50 1.00 3.11
C ARG A 126 6.95 2.20 3.93
N LEU A 127 6.34 3.35 3.69
CA LEU A 127 6.45 4.55 4.53
C LEU A 127 5.05 4.91 5.04
N TYR A 128 4.87 4.85 6.35
CA TYR A 128 3.62 5.19 7.03
C TYR A 128 3.72 6.59 7.64
N LEU A 129 2.73 7.45 7.36
CA LEU A 129 2.66 8.83 7.84
C LEU A 129 1.21 9.14 8.24
N SER A 130 1.02 9.78 9.39
CA SER A 130 -0.30 10.29 9.78
C SER A 130 -0.49 11.67 9.15
N LEU A 131 -1.48 11.80 8.27
CA LEU A 131 -1.78 13.05 7.56
C LEU A 131 -2.95 13.84 8.17
N TYR A 132 -3.85 13.17 8.90
CA TYR A 132 -5.02 13.79 9.51
C TYR A 132 -5.39 13.04 10.80
N PRO A 133 -5.80 13.76 11.87
CA PRO A 133 -5.95 15.21 11.97
C PRO A 133 -4.61 15.97 12.03
N GLU A 134 -4.61 17.28 11.77
CA GLU A 134 -3.37 18.04 11.56
C GLU A 134 -2.50 18.14 12.82
N ASP A 135 -3.13 18.16 13.99
CA ASP A 135 -2.50 18.21 15.31
C ASP A 135 -1.80 16.91 15.70
N GLU A 136 -2.15 15.80 15.06
CA GLU A 136 -1.49 14.50 15.24
C GLU A 136 -0.30 14.29 14.29
N ARG A 137 -0.10 15.18 13.30
CA ARG A 137 1.03 15.08 12.35
C ARG A 137 2.36 15.24 13.08
N ARG A 138 3.27 14.29 12.93
CA ARG A 138 4.62 14.42 13.47
C ARG A 138 5.60 14.74 12.35
N LEU A 139 5.57 15.99 11.88
CA LEU A 139 6.43 16.47 10.79
C LEU A 139 7.93 16.20 11.00
N LYS A 140 8.39 16.12 12.26
CA LYS A 140 9.77 15.75 12.61
C LYS A 140 10.15 14.33 12.16
N SER A 141 9.16 13.44 12.02
CA SER A 141 9.32 12.07 11.55
C SER A 141 9.21 11.96 10.03
N TRP A 142 8.76 13.01 9.34
CA TRP A 142 8.57 12.98 7.89
C TRP A 142 9.90 13.17 7.15
N PRO A 143 10.05 12.56 5.97
CA PRO A 143 11.19 12.81 5.08
C PRO A 143 11.47 14.29 4.85
N GLU A 144 12.75 14.65 4.88
CA GLU A 144 13.25 16.00 4.55
C GLU A 144 13.80 16.08 3.13
N ASN A 145 14.04 14.91 2.54
CA ASN A 145 14.54 14.74 1.19
C ASN A 145 13.64 13.72 0.48
N PRO A 146 13.05 14.05 -0.67
CA PRO A 146 13.11 15.34 -1.38
C PRO A 146 12.46 16.50 -0.59
N LYS A 147 12.82 17.76 -0.90
CA LYS A 147 12.29 18.93 -0.18
C LYS A 147 10.79 19.10 -0.39
N GLU A 148 10.35 18.67 -1.55
CA GLU A 148 8.98 18.63 -2.05
C GLU A 148 8.14 17.54 -1.35
N PHE A 149 8.71 16.78 -0.41
CA PHE A 149 7.98 15.76 0.34
C PHE A 149 7.00 16.34 1.36
N ARG A 150 7.31 17.51 1.93
CA ARG A 150 6.51 18.14 2.98
C ARG A 150 5.59 19.22 2.44
#